data_AF-A0A924QZX8-F1
#
_entry.id   AF-A0A924QZX8-F1
#
_cell.length_a   1.000
_cell.length_b   1.000
_cell.length_c   1.000
_cell.angle_alpha   90.00
_cell.angle_beta   90.00
_cell.angle_gamma   90.00
#
_symmetry.space_group_name_H-M   'P 1'
#
loop_
_entity.id
_entity.type
_entity.pdbx_description
1 polymer ?
#
loop_
_entity_poly.entity_id
_entity_poly.type
_entity_poly.pdbx_seq_one_letter_code
_entity_poly.pdbx_strand_id
1 'polypeptide(L)' 'TAQHIDYIKLYAYLDTNRQPVLIQVAKYLPPFKTGPQPYSLTGVQYLYAGAAERELTYHCTLQGVK' A
#
# COMPACT_ATOMS: atom_id res chain seq x y z
N THR A 1 -7.10 4.31 24.96
CA THR A 1 -6.62 5.41 24.10
C THR A 1 -6.50 4.89 22.69
N ALA A 2 -7.01 5.63 21.72
CA ALA A 2 -6.86 5.35 20.30
C ALA A 2 -5.37 5.17 19.96
N GLN A 3 -5.00 4.09 19.26
CA GLN A 3 -3.59 3.83 18.95
C GLN A 3 -3.17 4.78 17.82
N HIS A 4 -2.25 5.70 18.11
CA HIS A 4 -1.79 6.68 17.13
C HIS A 4 -0.91 6.00 16.08
N ILE A 5 -1.26 6.15 14.81
CA ILE A 5 -0.48 5.66 13.66
C ILE A 5 0.19 6.85 13.01
N ASP A 6 1.52 6.93 13.09
CA ASP A 6 2.29 8.04 12.51
C ASP A 6 2.31 8.00 10.98
N TYR A 7 2.39 6.81 10.41
CA TYR A 7 2.32 6.58 8.96
C TYR A 7 2.08 5.09 8.64
N ILE A 8 1.66 4.83 7.41
CA ILE A 8 1.68 3.50 6.80
C ILE A 8 2.56 3.58 5.55
N LYS A 9 3.47 2.61 5.37
CA LYS A 9 4.27 2.49 4.14
C LYS A 9 3.99 1.16 3.46
N LEU A 10 3.73 1.23 2.16
CA LEU A 10 3.67 0.07 1.29
C LEU A 10 4.91 0.03 0.41
N TYR A 11 5.50 -1.15 0.28
CA TYR A 11 6.63 -1.41 -0.59
C TYR A 11 6.23 -2.52 -1.55
N ALA A 12 6.32 -2.25 -2.85
CA ALA A 12 6.12 -3.26 -3.88
C ALA A 12 7.47 -3.60 -4.51
N TYR A 13 7.74 -4.89 -4.65
CA TYR A 13 8.96 -5.39 -5.25
C TYR A 13 8.62 -6.27 -6.45
N LEU A 14 9.37 -6.10 -7.53
CA LEU A 14 9.43 -7.07 -8.61
C LEU A 14 10.37 -8.20 -8.18
N ASP A 15 9.86 -9.42 -8.12
CA ASP A 15 10.68 -10.60 -7.87
C ASP A 15 11.52 -10.93 -9.11
N THR A 16 12.84 -11.11 -8.93
CA THR A 16 13.78 -11.40 -10.01
C THR A 16 14.78 -12.47 -9.59
N ASN A 17 15.41 -13.13 -10.57
CA ASN A 17 16.38 -14.20 -10.32
C ASN A 17 17.61 -13.79 -9.50
N ARG A 18 17.94 -12.49 -9.42
CA ARG A 18 19.09 -12.02 -8.62
C ARG A 18 18.66 -11.55 -7.24
N GLN A 19 17.76 -10.56 -7.20
CA GLN A 19 17.25 -9.97 -5.97
C GLN A 19 15.94 -9.23 -6.25
N PRO A 20 15.04 -9.10 -5.27
CA PRO A 20 13.86 -8.26 -5.39
C PRO A 20 14.24 -6.82 -5.73
N VAL A 21 13.59 -6.25 -6.73
CA VAL A 21 13.79 -4.85 -7.13
C VAL A 21 12.62 -4.03 -6.62
N LEU A 22 12.91 -3.00 -5.82
CA LEU A 22 11.88 -2.08 -5.34
C LEU A 22 11.30 -1.28 -6.50
N ILE A 23 9.99 -1.39 -6.72
CA ILE A 23 9.28 -0.71 -7.82
C ILE A 23 8.33 0.37 -7.32
N GLN A 24 7.91 0.33 -6.04
CA GLN A 24 7.10 1.39 -5.44
C GLN A 24 7.36 1.52 -3.94
N VAL A 25 7.44 2.76 -3.46
CA VAL A 25 7.26 3.12 -2.04
C VAL A 25 6.12 4.12 -1.95
N ALA A 26 5.03 3.74 -1.28
CA ALA A 26 3.92 4.63 -0.99
C ALA A 26 3.86 4.92 0.51
N LYS A 27 3.86 6.20 0.89
CA LYS A 27 3.74 6.64 2.30
C LYS A 27 2.41 7.35 2.50
N TYR A 28 1.60 6.84 3.41
CA TYR A 28 0.33 7.43 3.82
C TYR A 28 0.48 8.04 5.20
N LEU A 29 0.04 9.29 5.33
CA LEU A 29 0.13 10.07 6.57
C LEU A 29 -1.27 10.26 7.16
N PRO A 30 -1.37 10.43 8.48
CA PRO A 30 -2.63 10.81 9.13
C PRO A 30 -3.14 12.17 8.61
N PRO A 31 -4.45 12.47 8.80
CA PRO A 31 -5.41 11.70 9.60
C PRO A 31 -6.00 10.51 8.85
N PHE A 32 -6.00 9.35 9.50
CA PHE A 32 -6.76 8.17 9.05
C PHE A 32 -8.18 8.25 9.58
N LYS A 33 -9.17 8.11 8.70
CA LYS A 33 -10.57 8.16 9.12
C LYS A 33 -10.91 6.93 9.94
N THR A 34 -11.39 7.15 11.15
CA THR A 34 -11.96 6.11 12.02
C THR A 34 -13.46 6.02 11.75
N GLY A 35 -14.00 4.82 11.63
CA GLY A 35 -15.44 4.63 11.39
C GLY A 35 -15.81 3.16 11.27
N PRO A 36 -17.12 2.86 11.16
CA PRO A 36 -17.59 1.48 11.00
C PRO A 36 -17.22 0.89 9.64
N GLN A 37 -16.92 1.72 8.63
CA GLN A 37 -16.44 1.30 7.33
C GLN A 37 -14.91 1.29 7.26
N PRO A 38 -14.29 0.30 6.58
CA PRO A 38 -12.86 0.33 6.26
C PRO A 38 -12.47 1.61 5.52
N TYR A 39 -11.40 2.27 5.96
CA TYR A 39 -10.87 3.46 5.29
C TYR A 39 -10.10 3.03 4.03
N SER A 40 -10.51 3.47 2.83
CA SER A 40 -9.75 3.20 1.61
C SER A 40 -8.41 3.94 1.68
N LEU A 41 -7.33 3.19 1.84
CA LEU A 41 -6.00 3.73 2.08
C LEU A 41 -5.34 4.14 0.76
N THR A 42 -5.48 3.31 -0.28
CA THR A 42 -4.69 3.43 -1.51
C THR A 42 -5.50 3.83 -2.74
N GLY A 43 -6.84 3.72 -2.71
CA GLY A 43 -7.61 3.58 -3.96
C GLY A 43 -7.17 2.35 -4.77
N VAL A 44 -7.45 2.34 -6.07
CA VAL A 44 -6.92 1.31 -7.00
C VAL A 44 -5.55 1.77 -7.51
N GLN A 45 -4.54 0.93 -7.33
CA GLN A 45 -3.18 1.14 -7.77
C GLN A 45 -2.85 0.16 -8.89
N TYR A 46 -2.11 0.64 -9.89
CA TYR A 46 -1.62 -0.15 -11.02
C TYR A 46 -0.10 0.01 -11.07
N LEU A 47 0.63 -1.09 -11.00
CA LEU A 47 2.08 -1.12 -11.16
C LEU A 47 2.44 -1.99 -12.35
N TYR A 48 3.29 -1.48 -13.22
CA TYR A 48 3.81 -2.19 -14.38
C TYR A 48 5.33 -2.31 -14.25
N ALA A 49 5.83 -3.54 -14.22
CA ALA A 49 7.27 -3.77 -14.07
C ALA A 49 7.71 -5.11 -14.68
N GLY A 50 8.99 -5.19 -15.04
CA GLY A 50 9.59 -6.39 -15.60
C GLY A 50 9.33 -6.59 -17.09
N ALA A 51 9.62 -7.78 -17.60
CA ALA A 51 9.45 -8.11 -19.01
C ALA A 51 7.96 -8.12 -19.39
N ALA A 52 7.64 -7.52 -20.54
CA ALA A 52 6.27 -7.40 -21.06
C ALA A 52 5.29 -6.68 -20.13
N GLU A 53 5.76 -5.71 -19.35
CA GLU A 53 4.92 -4.84 -18.52
C GLU A 53 3.99 -5.61 -17.58
N ARG A 54 4.51 -6.64 -16.88
CA ARG A 54 3.69 -7.40 -15.93
C ARG A 54 3.01 -6.46 -14.94
N GLU A 55 1.71 -6.67 -14.79
CA GLU A 55 0.83 -5.81 -14.00
C GLU A 55 0.60 -6.39 -12.60
N LEU A 56 0.72 -5.52 -11.59
CA LEU A 56 0.18 -5.73 -10.26
C LEU A 56 -0.87 -4.65 -9.98
N THR A 57 -2.12 -5.07 -9.84
CA THR A 57 -3.24 -4.21 -9.44
C THR A 57 -3.60 -4.48 -7.99
N TYR A 58 -3.64 -3.44 -7.16
CA TYR A 58 -3.99 -3.61 -5.75
C TYR A 58 -4.84 -2.46 -5.17
N HIS A 59 -5.61 -2.77 -4.14
CA HIS A 59 -6.34 -1.81 -3.32
C HIS A 59 -6.29 -2.27 -1.85
N CYS A 60 -5.85 -1.39 -0.96
CA CYS A 60 -5.80 -1.64 0.48
C CYS A 60 -6.82 -0.79 1.23
N THR A 61 -7.44 -1.39 2.24
CA THR A 61 -8.26 -0.68 3.24
C THR A 61 -7.62 -0.81 4.61
N LEU A 62 -7.78 0.23 5.43
CA LEU A 62 -7.34 0.26 6.81
C LEU A 62 -8.54 0.03 7.74
N GLN A 63 -8.41 -0.92 8.66
CA GLN A 63 -9.46 -1.35 9.59
C GLN A 63 -8.94 -1.37 11.02
N GLY A 64 -9.85 -1.32 12.00
CA GLY A 64 -9.51 -1.48 13.41
C GLY A 64 -8.82 -0.27 14.06
N VAL A 65 -8.70 0.86 13.36
CA VAL A 65 -8.24 2.12 13.95
C VAL A 65 -9.38 2.67 14.81
N LYS A 66 -9.21 2.56 16.13
CA LYS A 66 -10.09 3.12 17.16
C LYS A 66 -9.49 4.39 17.71
#